data_AF-A0A3C0BKV4-F1
#
_entry.id   AF-A0A3C0BKV4-F1
#
_cell.length_a   1.000
_cell.length_b   1.000
_cell.length_c   1.000
_cell.angle_alpha   90.00
_cell.angle_beta   90.00
_cell.angle_gamma   90.00
#
_symmetry.space_group_name_H-M   'P 1'
#
loop_
_entity.id
_entity.type
_entity.pdbx_description
1 polymer ?
#
loop_
_entity_poly.entity_id
_entity_poly.type
_entity_poly.pdbx_seq_one_letter_code
_entity_poly.pdbx_strand_id
1 'polypeptide(L)'
;GKTTVTRMTVDASSEKAVWLSGDDDEDVRIFSTVTKSVWPQILGPYKLLIIDEAQRIPDIGRAVKILIDFFPDVQVILTGSSSFRIANITEEPLTGRKYEYRLYPFSFLELCGAASLPDERKALQQRLLFGSYPEVVTKPDEAQSLLQLIADSYLYRDLFEYEGIRRPKLLRDLLRLLAYQIGNEVSTAELASALSVSRGTVDSYISLLEQSFIIFTLNAYST
;
A
#
# COMPACT_ATOMS: atom_id res chain seq x y z
N GLY A 1 -1.19 3.79 9.35
CA GLY A 1 -1.66 2.43 9.67
C GLY A 1 -0.51 1.45 9.81
N LYS A 2 0.25 1.20 8.73
CA LYS A 2 1.34 0.19 8.66
C LYS A 2 2.36 0.34 9.81
N THR A 3 2.98 1.51 9.92
CA THR A 3 3.96 1.84 10.96
C THR A 3 3.43 1.59 12.37
N THR A 4 2.17 1.95 12.64
CA THR A 4 1.52 1.72 13.93
C THR A 4 1.41 0.23 14.24
N VAL A 5 0.91 -0.57 13.30
CA VAL A 5 0.79 -2.03 13.46
C VAL A 5 2.15 -2.69 13.63
N THR A 6 3.16 -2.24 12.88
CA THR A 6 4.53 -2.75 13.01
C THR A 6 5.09 -2.44 14.39
N ARG A 7 4.96 -1.21 14.90
CA ARG A 7 5.38 -0.86 16.27
C ARG A 7 4.65 -1.69 17.31
N MET A 8 3.32 -1.80 17.22
CA MET A 8 2.53 -2.61 18.16
C MET A 8 2.97 -4.09 18.15
N THR A 9 3.31 -4.64 16.98
CA THR A 9 3.81 -6.02 16.85
C THR A 9 5.16 -6.18 17.56
N VAL A 10 6.06 -5.21 17.41
CA VAL A 10 7.37 -5.22 18.05
C VAL A 10 7.25 -5.03 19.55
N ASP A 11 6.43 -4.08 20.00
CA ASP A 11 6.21 -3.81 21.42
C ASP A 11 5.52 -4.98 22.14
N ALA A 12 4.65 -5.71 21.44
CA ALA A 12 4.04 -6.94 21.94
C ALA A 12 5.03 -8.13 21.94
N SER A 13 6.12 -8.03 21.19
CA SER A 13 7.23 -8.98 21.23
C SER A 13 8.25 -8.58 22.31
N SER A 14 9.03 -9.54 22.80
CA SER A 14 10.20 -9.24 23.63
C SER A 14 11.45 -8.86 22.81
N GLU A 15 11.32 -8.78 21.49
CA GLU A 15 12.44 -8.56 20.58
C GLU A 15 12.78 -7.07 20.50
N LYS A 16 14.08 -6.78 20.38
CA LYS A 16 14.57 -5.43 20.07
C LYS A 16 14.92 -5.36 18.60
N ALA A 17 14.48 -4.30 17.95
CA ALA A 17 14.66 -4.08 16.52
C ALA A 17 15.54 -2.86 16.24
N VAL A 18 16.28 -2.92 15.13
CA VAL A 18 16.79 -1.72 14.46
C VAL A 18 15.69 -1.18 13.57
N TRP A 19 15.41 0.12 13.68
CA TRP A 19 14.42 0.80 12.86
C TRP A 19 15.11 1.77 11.91
N LEU A 20 14.87 1.62 10.62
CA LEU A 20 15.30 2.53 9.57
C LEU A 20 14.09 3.04 8.80
N SER A 21 14.15 4.26 8.27
CA SER A 21 13.09 4.89 7.50
C SER A 21 13.57 5.34 6.13
N GLY A 22 12.82 5.01 5.09
CA GLY A 22 13.01 5.56 3.75
C GLY A 22 12.69 7.06 3.66
N ASP A 23 12.12 7.66 4.70
CA ASP A 23 11.88 9.10 4.81
C ASP A 23 13.07 9.85 5.45
N ASP A 24 14.05 9.12 5.98
CA ASP A 24 15.29 9.70 6.51
C ASP A 24 16.44 9.54 5.51
N ASP A 25 16.97 10.66 5.06
CA ASP A 25 18.08 10.70 4.10
C ASP A 25 19.34 10.02 4.65
N GLU A 26 19.58 10.05 5.97
CA GLU A 26 20.71 9.34 6.57
C GLU A 26 20.56 7.83 6.44
N ASP A 27 19.38 7.31 6.77
CA ASP A 27 19.05 5.90 6.62
C ASP A 27 19.12 5.45 5.16
N VAL A 28 18.56 6.22 4.23
CA VAL A 28 18.62 5.93 2.79
C VAL A 28 20.07 5.84 2.30
N ARG A 29 20.95 6.74 2.77
CA ARG A 29 22.38 6.75 2.40
C ARG A 29 23.10 5.47 2.83
N ILE A 30 22.70 4.82 3.93
CA ILE A 30 23.26 3.53 4.36
C ILE A 30 23.19 2.54 3.20
N PHE A 31 22.01 2.39 2.59
CA PHE A 31 21.75 1.41 1.52
C PHE A 31 22.54 1.66 0.24
N SER A 32 22.94 2.91 -0.05
CA SER A 32 23.82 3.23 -1.18
C SER A 32 25.23 2.64 -1.06
N THR A 33 25.65 2.31 0.16
CA THR A 33 26.98 1.77 0.48
C THR A 33 26.95 0.35 1.01
N VAL A 34 25.75 -0.27 1.07
CA VAL A 34 25.57 -1.58 1.69
C VAL A 34 26.37 -2.65 0.97
N THR A 35 27.29 -3.23 1.73
CA THR A 35 27.99 -4.47 1.39
C THR A 35 27.88 -5.43 2.57
N LYS A 36 28.21 -6.71 2.37
CA LYS A 36 28.12 -7.75 3.40
C LYS A 36 28.78 -7.38 4.73
N SER A 37 29.84 -6.57 4.71
CA SER A 37 30.62 -6.20 5.89
C SER A 37 30.00 -5.07 6.71
N VAL A 38 29.02 -4.35 6.17
CA VAL A 38 28.38 -3.20 6.85
C VAL A 38 27.22 -3.67 7.73
N TRP A 39 26.53 -4.76 7.35
CA TRP A 39 25.37 -5.27 8.10
C TRP A 39 25.59 -5.49 9.60
N PRO A 40 26.71 -6.09 10.07
CA PRO A 40 26.94 -6.23 11.50
C PRO A 40 27.03 -4.89 12.26
N GLN A 41 27.49 -3.82 11.59
CA GLN A 41 27.61 -2.49 12.19
C GLN A 41 26.23 -1.82 12.32
N ILE A 42 25.35 -2.07 11.35
CA ILE A 42 23.97 -1.57 11.36
C ILE A 42 23.12 -2.32 12.40
N LEU A 43 23.19 -3.65 12.39
CA LEU A 43 22.35 -4.51 13.22
C LEU A 43 22.81 -4.54 14.68
N GLY A 44 24.11 -4.39 14.93
CA GLY A 44 24.69 -4.59 16.25
C GLY A 44 24.30 -5.97 16.82
N PRO A 45 23.74 -6.04 18.04
CA PRO A 45 23.31 -7.31 18.64
C PRO A 45 21.90 -7.77 18.19
N TYR A 46 21.18 -6.97 17.40
CA TYR A 46 19.77 -7.20 17.11
C TYR A 46 19.58 -8.16 15.92
N LYS A 47 18.53 -8.98 16.01
CA LYS A 47 18.15 -9.93 14.95
C LYS A 47 16.91 -9.51 14.17
N LEU A 48 16.30 -8.38 14.51
CA LEU A 48 15.14 -7.83 13.83
C LEU A 48 15.50 -6.49 13.20
N LEU A 49 15.30 -6.38 11.89
CA LEU A 49 15.46 -5.14 11.14
C LEU A 49 14.11 -4.71 10.57
N ILE A 50 13.74 -3.46 10.81
CA ILE A 50 12.51 -2.86 10.31
C ILE A 50 12.89 -1.71 9.41
N ILE A 51 12.32 -1.70 8.21
CA ILE A 51 12.54 -0.65 7.21
C ILE A 51 11.16 -0.12 6.83
N ASP A 52 10.86 1.08 7.29
CA ASP A 52 9.60 1.77 7.01
C ASP A 52 9.70 2.54 5.69
N GLU A 53 8.61 2.57 4.91
CA GLU A 53 8.55 3.24 3.60
C GLU A 53 9.69 2.82 2.64
N ALA A 54 9.96 1.51 2.61
CA ALA A 54 11.07 0.89 1.89
C ALA A 54 11.07 1.18 0.38
N GLN A 55 9.93 1.54 -0.23
CA GLN A 55 9.87 1.94 -1.65
C GLN A 55 10.71 3.18 -1.98
N ARG A 56 11.04 4.01 -0.98
CA ARG A 56 11.86 5.20 -1.16
C ARG A 56 13.36 4.91 -1.18
N ILE A 57 13.76 3.69 -0.84
CA ILE A 57 15.16 3.28 -0.78
C ILE A 57 15.54 2.59 -2.10
N PRO A 58 16.47 3.15 -2.88
CA PRO A 58 16.93 2.52 -4.12
C PRO A 58 17.54 1.13 -3.86
N ASP A 59 17.27 0.18 -4.76
CA ASP A 59 17.81 -1.19 -4.72
C ASP A 59 17.56 -1.97 -3.40
N ILE A 60 16.57 -1.57 -2.61
CA ILE A 60 16.32 -2.16 -1.29
C ILE A 60 16.12 -3.68 -1.34
N GLY A 61 15.46 -4.21 -2.38
CA GLY A 61 15.27 -5.65 -2.54
C GLY A 61 16.59 -6.42 -2.65
N ARG A 62 17.58 -5.86 -3.36
CA ARG A 62 18.92 -6.44 -3.46
C ARG A 62 19.67 -6.35 -2.13
N ALA A 63 19.59 -5.21 -1.44
CA ALA A 63 20.24 -5.03 -0.14
C ALA A 63 19.72 -6.05 0.89
N VAL A 64 18.39 -6.20 0.99
CA VAL A 64 17.75 -7.16 1.88
C VAL A 64 18.09 -8.60 1.49
N LYS A 65 18.16 -8.92 0.19
CA LYS A 65 18.60 -10.24 -0.28
C LYS A 65 20.00 -10.60 0.23
N ILE A 66 20.95 -9.67 0.12
CA ILE A 66 22.31 -9.86 0.64
C ILE A 66 22.27 -10.11 2.15
N LEU A 67 21.48 -9.33 2.90
CA LEU A 67 21.36 -9.52 4.35
C LEU A 67 20.89 -10.93 4.71
N ILE A 68 19.75 -11.37 4.16
CA ILE A 68 19.16 -12.67 4.52
C ILE A 68 20.01 -13.86 4.03
N ASP A 69 20.75 -13.71 2.92
CA ASP A 69 21.63 -14.76 2.40
C ASP A 69 22.84 -15.02 3.30
N PHE A 70 23.39 -13.97 3.94
CA PHE A 70 24.57 -14.07 4.79
C PHE A 70 24.25 -14.18 6.29
N PHE A 71 23.07 -13.73 6.71
CA PHE A 71 22.64 -13.69 8.10
C PHE A 71 21.24 -14.33 8.24
N PRO A 72 21.12 -15.67 8.15
CA PRO A 72 19.83 -16.35 8.10
C PRO A 72 19.00 -16.23 9.39
N ASP A 73 19.64 -15.88 10.49
CA ASP A 73 19.00 -15.62 11.79
C ASP A 73 18.32 -14.25 11.87
N VAL A 74 18.54 -13.37 10.89
CA VAL A 74 18.00 -12.01 10.89
C VAL A 74 16.64 -12.01 10.21
N GLN A 75 15.62 -11.52 10.92
CA GLN A 75 14.30 -11.26 10.39
C GLN A 75 14.22 -9.82 9.90
N VAL A 76 13.62 -9.61 8.73
CA VAL A 76 13.43 -8.28 8.13
C VAL A 76 11.94 -8.03 7.92
N ILE A 77 11.45 -6.90 8.42
CA ILE A 77 10.10 -6.39 8.14
C ILE A 77 10.25 -5.15 7.27
N LEU A 78 9.68 -5.21 6.06
CA LEU A 78 9.59 -4.08 5.16
C LEU A 78 8.16 -3.57 5.16
N THR A 79 7.98 -2.26 5.35
CA THR A 79 6.70 -1.61 5.07
C THR A 79 6.84 -0.76 3.81
N GLY A 80 5.73 -0.57 3.10
CA GLY A 80 5.68 0.37 1.98
C GLY A 80 4.25 0.61 1.52
N SER A 81 4.04 1.68 0.74
CA SER A 81 2.75 1.93 0.08
C SER A 81 2.54 1.00 -1.11
N SER A 82 1.41 1.13 -1.81
CA SER A 82 1.10 0.35 -3.02
C SER A 82 2.14 0.51 -4.13
N SER A 83 2.84 1.65 -4.20
CA SER A 83 3.95 1.87 -5.15
C SER A 83 5.10 0.89 -4.95
N PHE A 84 5.28 0.33 -3.76
CA PHE A 84 6.27 -0.71 -3.47
C PHE A 84 6.07 -1.98 -4.31
N ARG A 85 4.81 -2.32 -4.61
CA ARG A 85 4.46 -3.45 -5.50
C ARG A 85 4.53 -3.04 -6.96
N ILE A 86 4.00 -1.87 -7.30
CA ILE A 86 4.01 -1.33 -8.67
C ILE A 86 5.45 -1.22 -9.22
N ALA A 87 6.40 -0.87 -8.36
CA ALA A 87 7.80 -0.72 -8.74
C ALA A 87 8.58 -2.05 -8.80
N ASN A 88 7.95 -3.21 -8.56
CA ASN A 88 8.56 -4.55 -8.57
C ASN A 88 9.85 -4.68 -7.74
N ILE A 89 10.09 -3.76 -6.80
CA ILE A 89 11.36 -3.57 -6.09
C ILE A 89 11.76 -4.82 -5.31
N THR A 90 10.78 -5.65 -4.91
CA THR A 90 11.02 -6.90 -4.16
C THR A 90 10.55 -8.17 -4.85
N GLU A 91 9.95 -8.10 -6.03
CA GLU A 91 9.36 -9.28 -6.67
C GLU A 91 10.41 -10.29 -7.14
N GLU A 92 11.50 -9.83 -7.78
CA GLU A 92 12.61 -10.69 -8.21
C GLU A 92 13.67 -10.98 -7.13
N PRO A 93 14.08 -10.01 -6.27
CA PRO A 93 15.18 -10.28 -5.33
C PRO A 93 14.80 -11.22 -4.19
N LEU A 94 13.53 -11.24 -3.77
CA LEU A 94 13.07 -11.93 -2.55
C LEU A 94 12.06 -13.06 -2.84
N THR A 95 11.92 -13.49 -4.10
CA THR A 95 10.96 -14.54 -4.49
C THR A 95 11.16 -15.80 -3.64
N GLY A 96 10.07 -16.33 -3.07
CA GLY A 96 10.10 -17.54 -2.23
C GLY A 96 10.70 -17.37 -0.83
N ARG A 97 11.13 -16.15 -0.46
CA ARG A 97 11.75 -15.83 0.84
C ARG A 97 11.06 -14.67 1.56
N LYS A 98 9.86 -14.32 1.13
CA LYS A 98 9.03 -13.26 1.74
C LYS A 98 7.63 -13.77 2.01
N TYR A 99 7.06 -13.26 3.09
CA TYR A 99 5.63 -13.28 3.34
C TYR A 99 5.09 -11.88 3.07
N GLU A 100 4.01 -11.79 2.30
CA GLU A 100 3.35 -10.53 2.02
C GLU A 100 2.05 -10.43 2.83
N TYR A 101 1.94 -9.34 3.59
CA TYR A 101 0.75 -9.01 4.36
C TYR A 101 0.17 -7.70 3.83
N ARG A 102 -1.15 -7.69 3.64
CA ARG A 102 -1.90 -6.49 3.24
C ARG A 102 -2.67 -5.97 4.43
N LEU A 103 -2.41 -4.73 4.82
CA LEU A 103 -3.17 -4.05 5.86
C LEU A 103 -4.34 -3.31 5.21
N TYR A 104 -5.55 -3.81 5.43
CA TYR A 104 -6.78 -3.15 4.99
C TYR A 104 -7.16 -2.03 5.96
N PRO A 105 -8.04 -1.10 5.54
CA PRO A 105 -8.78 -0.25 6.47
C PRO A 105 -9.55 -1.09 7.50
N PHE A 106 -10.09 -0.44 8.54
CA PHE A 106 -10.83 -1.17 9.58
C PHE A 106 -11.95 -2.00 8.95
N SER A 107 -11.98 -3.27 9.31
CA SER A 107 -13.06 -4.17 8.97
C SER A 107 -14.32 -3.78 9.74
N PHE A 108 -15.48 -4.12 9.20
CA PHE A 108 -16.75 -3.89 9.89
C PHE A 108 -16.79 -4.54 11.28
N LEU A 109 -16.13 -5.69 11.46
CA LEU A 109 -16.05 -6.38 12.73
C LEU A 109 -15.19 -5.63 13.76
N GLU A 110 -14.04 -5.08 13.35
CA GLU A 110 -13.21 -4.23 14.22
C GLU A 110 -13.97 -2.99 14.67
N LEU A 111 -14.71 -2.35 13.76
CA LEU A 111 -15.56 -1.21 14.07
C LEU A 111 -16.68 -1.57 15.06
N CYS A 112 -17.34 -2.72 14.85
CA CYS A 112 -18.35 -3.22 15.78
C CYS A 112 -17.77 -3.53 17.17
N GLY A 113 -16.51 -4.00 17.23
CA GLY A 113 -15.81 -4.27 18.48
C GLY A 113 -15.44 -3.00 19.26
N ALA A 114 -15.18 -1.89 18.56
CA ALA A 114 -14.85 -0.60 19.17
C ALA A 114 -16.10 0.19 19.62
N ALA A 115 -17.21 0.07 18.89
CA ALA A 115 -18.48 0.72 19.21
C ALA A 115 -19.53 -0.33 19.62
N SER A 116 -20.44 -0.67 18.70
CA SER A 116 -21.38 -1.78 18.81
C SER A 116 -22.00 -2.08 17.45
N LEU A 117 -22.57 -3.29 17.24
CA LEU A 117 -23.26 -3.62 15.98
C LEU A 117 -24.43 -2.68 15.66
N PRO A 118 -25.33 -2.31 16.60
CA PRO A 118 -26.39 -1.34 16.33
C PRO A 118 -25.87 0.04 15.91
N ASP A 119 -24.78 0.50 16.50
CA ASP A 119 -24.22 1.82 16.17
C ASP A 119 -23.55 1.82 14.79
N GLU A 120 -22.78 0.78 14.47
CA GLU A 120 -22.18 0.66 13.13
C GLU A 120 -23.23 0.44 12.03
N ARG A 121 -24.36 -0.20 12.34
CA ARG A 121 -25.51 -0.27 11.41
C ARG A 121 -26.10 1.10 11.12
N LYS A 122 -26.20 1.98 12.12
CA LYS A 122 -26.65 3.38 11.93
C LYS A 122 -25.63 4.18 11.12
N ALA A 123 -24.34 3.90 11.30
CA ALA A 123 -23.26 4.53 10.55
C ALA A 123 -23.04 3.95 9.14
N LEU A 124 -23.79 2.92 8.72
CA LEU A 124 -23.54 2.20 7.46
C LEU A 124 -23.45 3.12 6.24
N GLN A 125 -24.32 4.12 6.13
CA GLN A 125 -24.27 5.08 5.02
C GLN A 125 -22.96 5.87 5.01
N GLN A 126 -22.48 6.30 6.18
CA GLN A 126 -21.19 6.98 6.33
C GLN A 126 -20.05 6.06 5.92
N ARG A 127 -20.07 4.79 6.34
CA ARG A 127 -19.07 3.78 5.96
C ARG A 127 -19.06 3.49 4.45
N LEU A 128 -20.23 3.44 3.81
CA LEU A 128 -20.34 3.19 2.37
C LEU A 128 -19.85 4.39 1.54
N LEU A 129 -20.09 5.61 2.00
CA LEU A 129 -19.69 6.82 1.28
C LEU A 129 -18.21 7.17 1.50
N PHE A 130 -17.72 7.00 2.73
CA PHE A 130 -16.41 7.50 3.14
C PHE A 130 -15.40 6.39 3.46
N GLY A 131 -15.83 5.13 3.45
CA GLY A 131 -14.99 3.99 3.79
C GLY A 131 -14.65 3.92 5.27
N SER A 132 -13.60 3.15 5.58
CA SER A 132 -13.18 2.83 6.95
C SER A 132 -11.69 3.10 7.21
N TYR A 133 -11.09 4.03 6.47
CA TYR A 133 -9.74 4.50 6.78
C TYR A 133 -9.67 5.04 8.21
N PRO A 134 -8.60 4.76 8.99
CA PRO A 134 -8.56 5.12 10.40
C PRO A 134 -8.84 6.60 10.68
N GLU A 135 -8.26 7.51 9.90
CA GLU A 135 -8.46 8.96 10.07
C GLU A 135 -9.90 9.39 9.73
N VAL A 136 -10.53 8.73 8.76
CA VAL A 136 -11.91 8.99 8.35
C VAL A 136 -12.90 8.50 9.40
N VAL A 137 -12.63 7.34 9.99
CA VAL A 137 -13.46 6.75 11.05
C VAL A 137 -13.39 7.57 12.34
N THR A 138 -12.19 8.05 12.69
CA THR A 138 -11.96 8.80 13.93
C THR A 138 -12.42 10.26 13.85
N LYS A 139 -12.58 10.81 12.64
CA LYS A 139 -13.03 12.19 12.39
C LYS A 139 -14.16 12.22 11.35
N PRO A 140 -15.37 11.74 11.69
CA PRO A 140 -16.47 11.62 10.73
C PRO A 140 -16.92 12.96 10.13
N ASP A 141 -16.82 14.06 10.89
CA ASP A 141 -17.21 15.41 10.42
C ASP A 141 -16.26 15.96 9.35
N GLU A 142 -15.02 15.48 9.32
CA GLU A 142 -13.99 15.87 8.34
C GLU A 142 -13.79 14.81 7.24
N ALA A 143 -14.61 13.75 7.24
CA ALA A 143 -14.41 12.56 6.41
C ALA A 143 -14.18 12.86 4.92
N GLN A 144 -14.98 13.76 4.35
CA GLN A 144 -14.86 14.16 2.94
C GLN A 144 -13.53 14.85 2.66
N SER A 145 -13.15 15.82 3.48
CA SER A 145 -11.90 16.57 3.32
C SER A 145 -10.68 15.68 3.53
N LEU A 146 -10.74 14.76 4.49
CA LEU A 146 -9.68 13.78 4.75
C LEU A 146 -9.53 12.80 3.59
N LEU A 147 -10.62 12.27 3.04
CA LEU A 147 -10.54 11.41 1.86
C LEU A 147 -10.00 12.13 0.64
N GLN A 148 -10.41 13.38 0.43
CA GLN A 148 -9.87 14.20 -0.65
C GLN A 148 -8.37 14.41 -0.48
N LEU A 149 -7.92 14.72 0.74
CA LEU A 149 -6.52 14.84 1.07
C LEU A 149 -5.78 13.53 0.80
N ILE A 150 -6.28 12.40 1.29
CA ILE A 150 -5.68 11.08 1.08
C ILE A 150 -5.56 10.75 -0.41
N ALA A 151 -6.61 11.01 -1.18
CA ALA A 151 -6.63 10.81 -2.63
C ALA A 151 -5.58 11.69 -3.33
N ASP A 152 -5.51 12.98 -2.98
CA ASP A 152 -4.60 13.93 -3.62
C ASP A 152 -3.13 13.72 -3.21
N SER A 153 -2.87 13.41 -1.94
CA SER A 153 -1.52 13.34 -1.37
C SER A 153 -0.83 12.00 -1.62
N TYR A 154 -1.57 10.89 -1.54
CA TYR A 154 -0.99 9.54 -1.63
C TYR A 154 -1.34 8.86 -2.93
N LEU A 155 -2.62 8.91 -3.33
CA LEU A 155 -3.08 8.14 -4.46
C LEU A 155 -2.50 8.67 -5.76
N TYR A 156 -2.75 9.95 -6.05
CA TYR A 156 -2.36 10.54 -7.31
C TYR A 156 -0.85 10.78 -7.39
N ARG A 157 -0.20 11.19 -6.29
CA ARG A 157 1.24 11.42 -6.27
C ARG A 157 2.03 10.14 -6.55
N ASP A 158 1.80 9.09 -5.75
CA ASP A 158 2.52 7.82 -5.90
C ASP A 158 2.25 7.17 -7.27
N LEU A 159 1.03 7.35 -7.81
CA LEU A 159 0.66 6.90 -9.13
C LEU A 159 1.33 7.68 -10.27
N PHE A 160 1.50 9.00 -10.14
CA PHE A 160 2.14 9.83 -11.17
C PHE A 160 3.66 9.74 -11.15
N GLU A 161 4.27 9.44 -10.00
CA GLU A 161 5.70 9.13 -9.92
C GLU A 161 6.05 7.83 -10.64
N TYR A 162 5.07 6.94 -10.84
CA TYR A 162 5.23 5.82 -11.75
C TYR A 162 5.23 6.29 -13.21
N GLU A 163 6.34 6.04 -13.92
CA GLU A 163 6.64 6.52 -15.29
C GLU A 163 5.55 6.23 -16.36
N GLY A 164 4.55 5.41 -16.04
CA GLY A 164 3.46 5.02 -16.92
C GLY A 164 2.28 6.01 -17.04
N ILE A 165 2.03 6.90 -16.06
CA ILE A 165 0.82 7.75 -16.12
C ILE A 165 1.06 9.05 -16.86
N ARG A 166 0.75 9.02 -18.15
CA ARG A 166 0.87 10.18 -19.04
C ARG A 166 -0.35 11.11 -19.03
N ARG A 167 -1.49 10.69 -18.45
CA ARG A 167 -2.78 11.43 -18.51
C ARG A 167 -3.55 11.42 -17.18
N PRO A 168 -3.19 12.26 -16.20
CA PRO A 168 -3.89 12.43 -14.92
C PRO A 168 -5.41 12.64 -15.00
N LYS A 169 -5.86 13.40 -16.00
CA LYS A 169 -7.29 13.67 -16.21
C LYS A 169 -8.06 12.41 -16.61
N LEU A 170 -7.48 11.60 -17.50
CA LEU A 170 -8.07 10.34 -17.96
C LEU A 170 -8.30 9.37 -16.80
N LEU A 171 -7.32 9.25 -15.89
CA LEU A 171 -7.45 8.40 -14.71
C LEU A 171 -8.62 8.83 -13.82
N ARG A 172 -8.76 10.14 -13.57
CA ARG A 172 -9.86 10.71 -12.77
C ARG A 172 -11.22 10.50 -13.41
N ASP A 173 -11.32 10.73 -14.71
CA ASP A 173 -12.57 10.56 -15.45
C ASP A 173 -12.98 9.07 -15.50
N LEU A 174 -12.01 8.17 -15.70
CA LEU A 174 -12.23 6.72 -15.61
C LEU A 174 -12.71 6.29 -14.22
N LEU A 175 -12.02 6.72 -13.16
CA LEU A 175 -12.40 6.39 -11.78
C LEU A 175 -13.83 6.86 -11.47
N ARG A 176 -14.22 8.04 -11.96
CA ARG A 176 -15.59 8.56 -11.82
C ARG A 176 -16.61 7.71 -12.56
N LEU A 177 -16.32 7.26 -13.79
CA LEU A 177 -17.21 6.36 -14.54
C LEU A 177 -17.38 5.02 -13.80
N LEU A 178 -16.28 4.45 -13.30
CA LEU A 178 -16.31 3.22 -12.51
C LEU A 178 -17.12 3.39 -11.21
N ALA A 179 -17.02 4.54 -10.55
CA ALA A 179 -17.81 4.83 -9.35
C ALA A 179 -19.32 4.82 -9.61
N TYR A 180 -19.78 5.24 -10.80
CA TYR A 180 -21.19 5.14 -11.19
C TYR A 180 -21.62 3.71 -11.54
N GLN A 181 -20.68 2.81 -11.81
CA GLN A 181 -20.93 1.42 -12.18
C GLN A 181 -20.68 0.44 -11.02
N ILE A 182 -20.50 0.92 -9.78
CA ILE A 182 -20.32 0.06 -8.61
C ILE A 182 -21.46 -0.96 -8.52
N GLY A 183 -21.11 -2.25 -8.45
CA GLY A 183 -22.06 -3.36 -8.37
C GLY A 183 -22.66 -3.81 -9.71
N ASN A 184 -22.22 -3.24 -10.84
CA ASN A 184 -22.66 -3.61 -12.18
C ASN A 184 -21.52 -4.22 -13.01
N GLU A 185 -21.88 -4.85 -14.13
CA GLU A 185 -20.90 -5.31 -15.12
C GLU A 185 -20.21 -4.12 -15.78
N VAL A 186 -18.89 -4.19 -15.91
CA VAL A 186 -18.06 -3.11 -16.46
C VAL A 186 -17.60 -3.50 -17.86
N SER A 187 -18.02 -2.72 -18.86
CA SER A 187 -17.59 -2.89 -20.26
C SER A 187 -16.41 -1.98 -20.59
N THR A 188 -15.22 -2.57 -20.79
CA THR A 188 -14.02 -1.81 -21.17
C THR A 188 -14.15 -1.15 -22.54
N ALA A 189 -15.00 -1.71 -23.41
CA ALA A 189 -15.37 -1.13 -24.70
C ALA A 189 -16.16 0.18 -24.56
N GLU A 190 -17.14 0.20 -23.65
CA GLU A 190 -17.97 1.37 -23.38
C GLU A 190 -17.13 2.48 -22.76
N LEU A 191 -16.32 2.16 -21.75
CA LEU A 191 -15.42 3.09 -21.10
C LEU A 191 -14.42 3.70 -22.09
N ALA A 192 -13.86 2.88 -23.00
CA ALA A 192 -12.95 3.34 -24.03
C ALA A 192 -13.60 4.34 -24.98
N SER A 193 -14.86 4.09 -25.39
CA SER A 193 -15.65 5.00 -26.20
C SER A 193 -15.94 6.32 -25.47
N ALA A 194 -16.43 6.24 -24.23
CA ALA A 194 -16.77 7.40 -23.41
C ALA A 194 -15.57 8.31 -23.14
N LEU A 195 -14.38 7.72 -22.98
CA LEU A 195 -13.13 8.44 -22.70
C LEU A 195 -12.32 8.77 -23.97
N SER A 196 -12.78 8.35 -25.15
CA SER A 196 -12.09 8.54 -26.43
C SER A 196 -10.63 8.00 -26.43
N VAL A 197 -10.44 6.78 -25.93
CA VAL A 197 -9.14 6.08 -25.87
C VAL A 197 -9.27 4.63 -26.35
N SER A 198 -8.14 3.92 -26.49
CA SER A 198 -8.18 2.49 -26.83
C SER A 198 -8.60 1.63 -25.63
N ARG A 199 -9.19 0.46 -25.88
CA ARG A 199 -9.49 -0.52 -24.81
C ARG A 199 -8.27 -0.88 -23.99
N GLY A 200 -7.14 -1.15 -24.65
CA GLY A 200 -5.88 -1.43 -23.96
C GLY A 200 -5.42 -0.29 -23.04
N THR A 201 -5.75 0.97 -23.33
CA THR A 201 -5.48 2.09 -22.41
C THR A 201 -6.38 1.99 -21.17
N VAL A 202 -7.67 1.70 -21.34
CA VAL A 202 -8.60 1.51 -20.22
C VAL A 202 -8.16 0.33 -19.35
N ASP A 203 -7.87 -0.82 -19.96
CA ASP A 203 -7.43 -2.02 -19.25
C ASP A 203 -6.15 -1.77 -18.44
N SER A 204 -5.20 -1.04 -19.03
CA SER A 204 -3.95 -0.65 -18.34
C SER A 204 -4.23 0.24 -17.13
N TYR A 205 -5.17 1.20 -17.25
CA TYR A 205 -5.51 2.09 -16.15
C TYR A 205 -6.35 1.39 -15.07
N ILE A 206 -7.25 0.47 -15.44
CA ILE A 206 -7.97 -0.38 -14.48
C ILE A 206 -6.97 -1.23 -13.69
N SER A 207 -6.04 -1.91 -14.38
CA SER A 207 -5.01 -2.72 -13.72
C SER A 207 -4.17 -1.89 -12.76
N LEU A 208 -3.81 -0.66 -13.13
CA LEU A 208 -3.08 0.26 -12.27
C LEU A 208 -3.89 0.68 -11.03
N LEU A 209 -5.19 0.97 -11.19
CA LEU A 209 -6.08 1.29 -10.07
C LEU A 209 -6.23 0.09 -9.11
N GLU A 210 -6.27 -1.14 -9.63
CA GLU A 210 -6.31 -2.37 -8.84
C GLU A 210 -5.01 -2.64 -8.08
N GLN A 211 -3.86 -2.50 -8.76
CA GLN A 211 -2.54 -2.63 -8.12
C GLN A 211 -2.33 -1.59 -7.02
N SER A 212 -2.99 -0.44 -7.15
CA SER A 212 -3.00 0.65 -6.18
C SER A 212 -4.03 0.48 -5.06
N PHE A 213 -4.79 -0.60 -5.07
CA PHE A 213 -5.88 -0.89 -4.11
C PHE A 213 -6.98 0.18 -4.08
N ILE A 214 -7.19 0.90 -5.18
CA ILE A 214 -8.26 1.91 -5.31
C ILE A 214 -9.58 1.24 -5.63
N ILE A 215 -9.50 0.27 -6.53
CA ILE A 215 -10.62 -0.58 -6.93
C ILE A 215 -10.19 -2.03 -6.81
N PHE A 216 -11.17 -2.92 -6.86
CA PHE A 216 -10.96 -4.34 -7.06
C PHE A 216 -12.03 -4.84 -8.04
N THR A 217 -11.65 -5.69 -8.98
CA THR A 217 -12.63 -6.33 -9.86
C THR A 217 -13.20 -7.58 -9.21
N LEU A 218 -14.48 -7.82 -9.46
CA LEU A 218 -15.15 -9.08 -9.13
C LEU A 218 -15.35 -9.85 -10.41
N ASN A 219 -14.61 -10.94 -10.56
CA ASN A 219 -14.78 -11.85 -11.69
C ASN A 219 -16.08 -12.65 -11.53
N ALA A 220 -16.67 -13.03 -12.67
CA ALA A 220 -17.78 -13.98 -12.67
C ALA A 220 -17.36 -15.25 -11.91
N TYR A 221 -18.28 -15.79 -11.11
CA TYR A 221 -18.02 -17.02 -10.38
C TYR A 221 -17.71 -18.15 -11.37
N SER A 222 -16.45 -18.60 -11.37
CA SER A 222 -15.99 -19.75 -12.15
C SER A 222 -15.43 -20.77 -11.17
N THR A 223 -16.12 -21.91 -11.06
CA THR A 223 -15.65 -23.11 -10.35
C THR A 223 -14.55 -23.83 -11.11
#